data_AF-A0A9X0DHQ4-F1
#
_entry.id   AF-A0A9X0DHQ4-F1
#
_cell.length_a   1.000
_cell.length_b   1.000
_cell.length_c   1.000
_cell.angle_alpha   90.00
_cell.angle_beta   90.00
_cell.angle_gamma   90.00
#
_symmetry.space_group_name_H-M   'P 1'
#
loop_
_entity.id
_entity.type
_entity.pdbx_description
1 polymer ?
#
loop_
_entity_poly.entity_id
_entity_poly.type
_entity_poly.pdbx_seq_one_letter_code
_entity_poly.pdbx_strand_id
1 'polypeptide(L)'
;MSKIILSINAGSSSVKISIFTASKNHSPTQLAECQISGLTSPPATLKYTRSGTLITHDQKLEDGKISDQKDAFQYILTLLINDPDFPQISKVEDIAIASHRVVHGGDYKKSKIITNGTYHHLETLTDLAPLHNASALSIISHCISALPSTRNIAVFDSEFHASIPAHISTYPINQEIAKKNGLRKYGFHGISYAFITRSVAEFLGKKEEETNIIALHLGSGASACAVKKGKSWDTSMGLTPLAGLPGATRSGSLDPRYVFPFPFLLTLFLPTYHPP
;
A
#
# COMPACT_ATOMS: atom_id res chain seq x y z
N MET A 1 -24.15 -10.30 -12.27
CA MET A 1 -23.00 -11.20 -12.08
C MET A 1 -22.07 -10.61 -11.04
N SER A 2 -21.56 -11.44 -10.15
CA SER A 2 -20.49 -11.07 -9.23
C SER A 2 -19.20 -10.79 -10.00
N LYS A 3 -18.43 -9.81 -9.53
CA LYS A 3 -17.13 -9.46 -10.10
C LYS A 3 -16.03 -9.93 -9.17
N ILE A 4 -14.99 -10.53 -9.74
CA ILE A 4 -13.77 -10.84 -9.01
C ILE A 4 -12.90 -9.58 -8.92
N ILE A 5 -12.42 -9.32 -7.72
CA ILE A 5 -11.58 -8.18 -7.38
C ILE A 5 -10.32 -8.70 -6.72
N LEU A 6 -9.16 -8.35 -7.28
CA LEU A 6 -7.86 -8.56 -6.64
C LEU A 6 -7.51 -7.30 -5.84
N SER A 7 -7.14 -7.48 -4.57
CA SER A 7 -6.46 -6.45 -3.78
C SER A 7 -4.99 -6.85 -3.67
N ILE A 8 -4.11 -6.02 -4.23
CA ILE A 8 -2.70 -6.34 -4.44
C ILE A 8 -1.86 -5.38 -3.62
N ASN A 9 -0.98 -5.93 -2.78
CA ASN A 9 0.00 -5.21 -2.00
C ASN A 9 1.41 -5.72 -2.34
N ALA A 10 2.16 -4.88 -3.06
CA ALA A 10 3.54 -5.13 -3.45
C ALA A 10 4.49 -4.49 -2.43
N GLY A 11 5.16 -5.32 -1.63
CA GLY A 11 6.27 -4.88 -0.79
C GLY A 11 7.62 -5.00 -1.52
N SER A 12 8.67 -4.51 -0.88
CA SER A 12 10.04 -4.69 -1.38
C SER A 12 10.47 -6.17 -1.40
N SER A 13 9.94 -6.99 -0.48
CA SER A 13 10.34 -8.40 -0.29
C SER A 13 9.18 -9.40 -0.35
N SER A 14 7.97 -8.94 -0.65
CA SER A 14 6.77 -9.80 -0.69
C SER A 14 5.70 -9.27 -1.62
N VAL A 15 4.82 -10.17 -2.07
CA VAL A 15 3.59 -9.84 -2.80
C VAL A 15 2.43 -10.53 -2.10
N LYS A 16 1.43 -9.75 -1.70
CA LYS A 16 0.20 -10.24 -1.09
C LYS A 16 -0.99 -9.92 -1.99
N ILE A 17 -1.81 -10.92 -2.28
CA ILE A 17 -3.03 -10.79 -3.09
C ILE A 17 -4.20 -11.35 -2.29
N SER A 18 -5.20 -10.52 -2.04
CA SER A 18 -6.46 -10.94 -1.43
C SER A 18 -7.55 -10.88 -2.50
N ILE A 19 -8.31 -11.96 -2.63
CA ILE A 19 -9.31 -12.14 -3.69
C ILE A 19 -10.68 -11.95 -3.08
N PHE A 20 -11.47 -11.06 -3.68
CA PHE A 20 -12.82 -10.75 -3.26
C PHE A 20 -13.81 -11.00 -4.39
N THR A 21 -15.03 -11.38 -4.00
CA THR A 21 -16.19 -11.29 -4.86
C THR A 21 -17.07 -10.14 -4.40
N ALA A 22 -17.60 -9.37 -5.35
CA ALA A 22 -18.56 -8.32 -5.05
C ALA A 22 -19.71 -8.33 -6.06
N SER A 23 -20.91 -8.11 -5.56
CA SER A 23 -22.10 -7.86 -6.38
C SER A 23 -22.64 -6.47 -6.08
N LYS A 24 -23.49 -5.95 -6.97
CA LYS A 24 -24.09 -4.62 -6.76
C LYS A 24 -24.87 -4.63 -5.44
N ASN A 25 -24.67 -3.59 -4.63
CA ASN A 25 -25.33 -3.37 -3.32
C ASN A 25 -24.97 -4.35 -2.20
N HIS A 26 -23.94 -5.19 -2.36
CA HIS A 26 -23.46 -6.07 -1.29
C HIS A 26 -22.00 -5.76 -0.96
N SER A 27 -21.64 -5.89 0.32
CA SER A 27 -20.26 -5.79 0.75
C SER A 27 -19.39 -6.88 0.09
N PRO A 28 -18.14 -6.57 -0.28
CA PRO A 28 -17.23 -7.57 -0.82
C PRO A 28 -17.01 -8.72 0.17
N THR A 29 -17.02 -9.96 -0.32
CA THR A 29 -16.70 -11.15 0.47
C THR A 29 -15.32 -11.66 0.07
N GLN A 30 -14.43 -11.88 1.05
CA GLN A 30 -13.12 -12.45 0.78
C GLN A 30 -13.25 -13.93 0.45
N LEU A 31 -12.69 -14.33 -0.69
CA LEU A 31 -12.69 -15.71 -1.16
C LEU A 31 -11.36 -16.41 -0.86
N ALA A 32 -10.25 -15.69 -1.00
CA ALA A 32 -8.92 -16.25 -0.83
C ALA A 32 -7.88 -15.18 -0.49
N GLU A 33 -6.72 -15.63 -0.04
CA GLU A 33 -5.53 -14.83 0.21
C GLU A 33 -4.28 -15.63 -0.10
N CYS A 34 -3.42 -15.07 -0.96
CA CYS A 34 -2.12 -15.62 -1.29
C CYS A 34 -1.05 -14.60 -0.90
N GLN A 35 0.05 -15.09 -0.33
CA GLN A 35 1.21 -14.28 -0.03
C GLN A 35 2.47 -15.05 -0.40
N ILE A 36 3.32 -14.41 -1.20
CA ILE A 36 4.69 -14.85 -1.41
C ILE A 36 5.62 -13.89 -0.68
N SER A 37 6.49 -14.44 0.15
CA SER A 37 7.50 -13.69 0.93
C SER A 37 8.90 -14.23 0.65
N GLY A 38 9.93 -13.52 1.09
CA GLY A 38 11.33 -13.98 0.94
C GLY A 38 11.97 -13.63 -0.40
N LEU A 39 11.41 -12.69 -1.16
CA LEU A 39 11.93 -12.32 -2.50
C LEU A 39 13.36 -11.75 -2.44
N THR A 40 13.69 -11.03 -1.37
CA THR A 40 15.02 -10.45 -1.13
C THR A 40 15.87 -11.27 -0.14
N SER A 41 15.33 -12.38 0.36
CA SER A 41 15.95 -13.23 1.37
C SER A 41 15.49 -14.67 1.14
N PRO A 42 15.99 -15.32 0.08
CA PRO A 42 15.53 -16.63 -0.35
C PRO A 42 15.74 -17.70 0.75
N PRO A 43 14.95 -18.78 0.75
CA PRO A 43 13.99 -19.15 -0.31
C PRO A 43 12.66 -18.39 -0.22
N ALA A 44 12.02 -18.18 -1.36
CA ALA A 44 10.67 -17.65 -1.40
C ALA A 44 9.66 -18.65 -0.80
N THR A 45 8.71 -18.18 -0.01
CA THR A 45 7.68 -19.02 0.62
C THR A 45 6.28 -18.59 0.24
N LEU A 46 5.40 -19.56 0.01
CA LEU A 46 3.98 -19.37 -0.25
C LEU A 46 3.15 -19.64 1.01
N LYS A 47 2.25 -18.69 1.29
CA LYS A 47 1.09 -18.88 2.16
C LYS A 47 -0.18 -18.73 1.35
N TYR A 48 -1.07 -19.70 1.43
CA TYR A 48 -2.35 -19.70 0.71
C TYR A 48 -3.51 -20.07 1.64
N THR A 49 -4.51 -19.20 1.71
CA THR A 49 -5.75 -19.40 2.46
C THR A 49 -6.93 -19.27 1.51
N ARG A 50 -7.90 -20.18 1.60
CA ARG A 50 -9.10 -20.23 0.75
C ARG A 50 -10.33 -20.44 1.62
N SER A 51 -11.34 -19.60 1.47
CA SER A 51 -12.58 -19.65 2.25
C SER A 51 -12.37 -19.69 3.77
N GLY A 52 -11.33 -18.99 4.25
CA GLY A 52 -10.95 -18.99 5.67
C GLY A 52 -10.12 -20.20 6.13
N THR A 53 -9.93 -21.21 5.27
CA THR A 53 -9.12 -22.39 5.55
C THR A 53 -7.70 -22.21 5.04
N LEU A 54 -6.72 -22.47 5.89
CA LEU A 54 -5.31 -22.48 5.52
C LEU A 54 -5.03 -23.71 4.64
N ILE A 55 -4.68 -23.49 3.38
CA ILE A 55 -4.35 -24.57 2.43
C ILE A 55 -2.86 -24.89 2.54
N THR A 56 -2.04 -23.84 2.57
CA THR A 56 -0.58 -23.95 2.63
C THR A 56 0.01 -22.88 3.52
N HIS A 57 1.00 -23.26 4.34
CA HIS A 57 1.79 -22.36 5.17
C HIS A 57 3.28 -22.59 4.92
N ASP A 58 4.01 -21.53 4.59
CA ASP A 58 5.46 -21.53 4.37
C ASP A 58 5.98 -22.62 3.41
N GLN A 59 5.23 -22.95 2.37
CA GLN A 59 5.74 -23.84 1.33
C GLN A 59 6.89 -23.15 0.60
N LYS A 60 8.08 -23.73 0.69
CA LYS A 60 9.25 -23.28 -0.07
C LYS A 60 9.00 -23.48 -1.55
N LEU A 61 9.27 -22.43 -2.32
CA LEU A 61 9.20 -22.44 -3.77
C LEU A 61 10.62 -22.72 -4.29
N GLU A 62 10.72 -23.46 -5.40
CA GLU A 62 12.02 -23.86 -5.96
C GLU A 62 12.89 -22.63 -6.28
N ASP A 63 14.17 -22.72 -5.91
CA ASP A 63 15.14 -21.65 -6.13
C ASP A 63 15.25 -21.30 -7.62
N GLY A 64 15.21 -20.00 -7.93
CA GLY A 64 15.36 -19.47 -9.29
C GLY A 64 14.07 -19.37 -10.12
N LYS A 65 12.93 -19.89 -9.65
CA LYS A 65 11.62 -19.68 -10.33
C LYS A 65 10.94 -18.37 -9.98
N ILE A 66 11.24 -17.80 -8.82
CA ILE A 66 10.63 -16.56 -8.33
C ILE A 66 11.74 -15.64 -7.86
N SER A 67 12.07 -14.67 -8.71
CA SER A 67 13.18 -13.74 -8.48
C SER A 67 12.72 -12.34 -8.07
N ASP A 68 11.51 -11.96 -8.50
CA ASP A 68 10.98 -10.62 -8.28
C ASP A 68 9.45 -10.63 -8.00
N GLN A 69 8.89 -9.44 -7.84
CA GLN A 69 7.47 -9.24 -7.60
C GLN A 69 6.59 -9.71 -8.79
N LYS A 70 7.12 -9.64 -10.01
CA LYS A 70 6.40 -10.03 -11.23
C LYS A 70 6.25 -11.54 -11.28
N ASP A 71 7.33 -12.28 -11.04
CA ASP A 71 7.33 -13.74 -10.96
C ASP A 71 6.39 -14.22 -9.85
N ALA A 72 6.44 -13.57 -8.69
CA ALA A 72 5.56 -13.88 -7.56
C ALA A 72 4.08 -13.68 -7.92
N PHE A 73 3.74 -12.57 -8.57
CA PHE A 73 2.38 -12.32 -9.04
C PHE A 73 1.93 -13.38 -10.06
N GLN A 74 2.78 -13.69 -11.04
CA GLN A 74 2.47 -14.67 -12.08
C GLN A 74 2.26 -16.07 -11.49
N TYR A 75 3.08 -16.45 -10.51
CA TYR A 75 2.92 -17.70 -9.78
C TYR A 75 1.57 -17.75 -9.06
N ILE A 76 1.21 -16.70 -8.31
CA ILE A 76 -0.09 -16.64 -7.62
C ILE A 76 -1.25 -16.73 -8.62
N LEU A 77 -1.17 -16.02 -9.75
CA LEU A 77 -2.22 -16.06 -10.77
C LEU A 77 -2.39 -17.47 -11.35
N THR A 78 -1.27 -18.14 -11.64
CA THR A 78 -1.25 -19.52 -12.15
C THR A 78 -1.80 -20.51 -11.12
N LEU A 79 -1.43 -20.34 -9.85
CA LEU A 79 -1.95 -21.12 -8.73
C LEU A 79 -3.48 -20.99 -8.63
N LEU A 80 -3.99 -19.76 -8.69
CA LEU A 80 -5.44 -19.50 -8.56
C LEU A 80 -6.24 -20.08 -9.74
N ILE A 81 -5.74 -19.94 -10.96
CA ILE A 81 -6.40 -20.45 -12.18
C ILE A 81 -6.43 -21.98 -12.19
N ASN A 82 -5.37 -22.62 -11.70
CA ASN A 82 -5.23 -24.08 -11.71
C ASN A 82 -5.73 -24.75 -10.43
N ASP A 83 -6.30 -24.00 -9.48
CA ASP A 83 -6.85 -24.57 -8.25
C ASP A 83 -8.25 -25.16 -8.52
N PRO A 84 -8.42 -26.50 -8.51
CA PRO A 84 -9.68 -27.14 -8.85
C PRO A 84 -10.81 -26.85 -7.85
N ASP A 85 -10.49 -26.53 -6.60
CA ASP A 85 -11.50 -26.12 -5.62
C ASP A 85 -11.61 -24.59 -5.45
N PHE A 86 -11.07 -23.84 -6.42
CA PHE A 86 -11.29 -22.41 -6.59
C PHE A 86 -11.84 -22.05 -7.99
N PRO A 87 -13.02 -22.56 -8.38
CA PRO A 87 -13.56 -22.40 -9.73
C PRO A 87 -13.97 -20.95 -10.08
N GLN A 88 -13.91 -20.03 -9.13
CA GLN A 88 -14.27 -18.61 -9.34
C GLN A 88 -13.29 -17.87 -10.26
N ILE A 89 -12.07 -18.40 -10.43
CA ILE A 89 -11.08 -17.90 -11.40
C ILE A 89 -10.62 -19.09 -12.23
N SER A 90 -11.12 -19.21 -13.45
CA SER A 90 -10.73 -20.25 -14.41
C SER A 90 -9.82 -19.73 -15.52
N LYS A 91 -9.80 -18.41 -15.70
CA LYS A 91 -9.01 -17.69 -16.70
C LYS A 91 -8.83 -16.24 -16.26
N VAL A 92 -7.88 -15.55 -16.88
CA VAL A 92 -7.53 -14.17 -16.52
C VAL A 92 -8.69 -13.18 -16.74
N GLU A 93 -9.59 -13.46 -17.69
CA GLU A 93 -10.75 -12.61 -17.99
C GLU A 93 -11.82 -12.62 -16.90
N ASP A 94 -11.79 -13.59 -15.98
CA ASP A 94 -12.73 -13.64 -14.86
C ASP A 94 -12.43 -12.52 -13.82
N ILE A 95 -11.20 -11.98 -13.85
CA ILE A 95 -10.76 -10.88 -12.99
C ILE A 95 -11.25 -9.54 -13.55
N ALA A 96 -12.21 -8.92 -12.87
CA ALA A 96 -12.79 -7.67 -13.32
C ALA A 96 -12.01 -6.43 -12.87
N ILE A 97 -11.46 -6.45 -11.65
CA ILE A 97 -10.79 -5.30 -11.02
C ILE A 97 -9.50 -5.75 -10.32
N ALA A 98 -8.42 -5.00 -10.51
CA ALA A 98 -7.19 -5.12 -9.73
C ALA A 98 -6.94 -3.80 -9.00
N SER A 99 -7.02 -3.82 -7.67
CA SER A 99 -6.78 -2.67 -6.80
C SER A 99 -5.39 -2.77 -6.20
N HIS A 100 -4.53 -1.82 -6.56
CA HIS A 100 -3.12 -1.78 -6.19
C HIS A 100 -2.92 -0.81 -5.04
N ARG A 101 -2.33 -1.28 -3.94
CA ARG A 101 -1.85 -0.39 -2.89
C ARG A 101 -0.62 0.37 -3.40
N VAL A 102 -0.72 1.69 -3.41
CA VAL A 102 0.38 2.61 -3.73
C VAL A 102 0.65 3.48 -2.50
N VAL A 103 1.90 3.56 -2.07
CA VAL A 103 2.22 4.26 -0.81
C VAL A 103 2.02 5.77 -0.97
N HIS A 104 2.57 6.35 -2.03
CA HIS A 104 2.54 7.80 -2.23
C HIS A 104 1.74 8.18 -3.47
N GLY A 105 0.59 8.86 -3.28
CA GLY A 105 -0.24 9.37 -4.38
C GLY A 105 0.15 10.77 -4.87
N GLY A 106 1.04 11.46 -4.16
CA GLY A 106 1.47 12.80 -4.51
C GLY A 106 0.31 13.78 -4.39
N ASP A 107 -0.01 14.44 -5.49
CA ASP A 107 -1.14 15.36 -5.61
C ASP A 107 -2.51 14.65 -5.72
N TYR A 108 -2.53 13.32 -5.94
CA TYR A 108 -3.78 12.57 -5.95
C TYR A 108 -4.40 12.46 -4.55
N LYS A 109 -5.53 13.15 -4.39
CA LYS A 109 -6.34 13.15 -3.16
C LYS A 109 -7.35 12.00 -3.08
N LYS A 110 -7.49 11.21 -4.13
CA LYS A 110 -8.42 10.09 -4.26
C LYS A 110 -7.81 9.01 -5.14
N SER A 111 -8.20 7.77 -4.90
CA SER A 111 -7.91 6.62 -5.77
C SER A 111 -8.18 6.93 -7.24
N LYS A 112 -7.39 6.32 -8.12
CA LYS A 112 -7.41 6.57 -9.56
C LYS A 112 -7.51 5.28 -10.34
N ILE A 113 -8.36 5.28 -11.37
CA ILE A 113 -8.29 4.26 -12.43
C ILE A 113 -6.96 4.46 -13.14
N ILE A 114 -6.20 3.39 -13.29
CA ILE A 114 -4.89 3.42 -13.91
C ILE A 114 -5.09 3.46 -15.43
N THR A 115 -4.64 4.54 -16.02
CA THR A 115 -4.50 4.77 -17.47
C THR A 115 -3.01 5.03 -17.77
N ASN A 116 -2.60 5.05 -19.03
CA ASN A 116 -1.21 5.40 -19.39
C ASN A 116 -0.77 6.74 -18.78
N GLY A 117 -1.65 7.77 -18.82
CA GLY A 117 -1.34 9.07 -18.21
C GLY A 117 -1.23 9.00 -16.69
N THR A 118 -2.07 8.23 -16.02
CA THR A 118 -1.99 8.04 -14.56
C THR A 118 -0.72 7.27 -14.18
N TYR A 119 -0.38 6.23 -14.94
CA TYR A 119 0.80 5.42 -14.74
C TYR A 119 2.08 6.25 -14.85
N HIS A 120 2.24 7.02 -15.94
CA HIS A 120 3.40 7.90 -16.12
C HIS A 120 3.48 8.98 -15.04
N HIS A 121 2.34 9.55 -14.63
CA HIS A 121 2.35 10.50 -13.52
C HIS A 121 2.86 9.86 -12.23
N LEU A 122 2.39 8.65 -11.90
CA LEU A 122 2.88 7.91 -10.72
C LEU A 122 4.37 7.56 -10.85
N GLU A 123 4.88 7.27 -12.05
CA GLU A 123 6.33 7.11 -12.30
C GLU A 123 7.10 8.37 -11.91
N THR A 124 6.66 9.56 -12.32
CA THR A 124 7.34 10.83 -11.94
C THR A 124 7.30 11.11 -10.43
N LEU A 125 6.31 10.60 -9.71
CA LEU A 125 6.22 10.72 -8.26
C LEU A 125 7.19 9.77 -7.53
N THR A 126 7.82 8.83 -8.23
CA THR A 126 8.85 7.94 -7.65
C THR A 126 10.04 8.76 -7.17
N ASP A 127 10.38 9.89 -7.79
CA ASP A 127 11.44 10.78 -7.31
C ASP A 127 11.17 11.35 -5.90
N LEU A 128 9.89 11.50 -5.52
CA LEU A 128 9.48 11.95 -4.18
C LEU A 128 9.45 10.80 -3.14
N ALA A 129 9.31 9.55 -3.57
CA ALA A 129 9.22 8.38 -2.70
C ALA A 129 9.76 7.09 -3.37
N PRO A 130 11.07 7.02 -3.68
CA PRO A 130 11.61 6.06 -4.66
C PRO A 130 11.47 4.60 -4.23
N LEU A 131 11.67 4.33 -2.94
CA LEU A 131 11.69 2.98 -2.39
C LEU A 131 10.30 2.34 -2.24
N HIS A 132 9.23 3.13 -2.29
CA HIS A 132 7.90 2.64 -1.93
C HIS A 132 6.95 2.50 -3.11
N ASN A 133 7.09 3.33 -4.16
CA ASN A 133 6.23 3.25 -5.33
C ASN A 133 6.76 2.30 -6.41
N ALA A 134 8.08 2.05 -6.47
CA ALA A 134 8.68 1.22 -7.51
C ALA A 134 8.11 -0.21 -7.57
N SER A 135 8.00 -0.89 -6.42
CA SER A 135 7.42 -2.24 -6.35
C SER A 135 5.95 -2.28 -6.80
N ALA A 136 5.17 -1.25 -6.44
CA ALA A 136 3.77 -1.15 -6.84
C ALA A 136 3.64 -0.91 -8.36
N LEU A 137 4.45 0.00 -8.93
CA LEU A 137 4.45 0.31 -10.36
C LEU A 137 4.87 -0.88 -11.22
N SER A 138 5.86 -1.66 -10.76
CA SER A 138 6.27 -2.89 -11.44
C SER A 138 5.10 -3.89 -11.57
N ILE A 139 4.36 -4.14 -10.48
CA ILE A 139 3.20 -5.04 -10.53
C ILE A 139 2.06 -4.43 -11.35
N ILE A 140 1.81 -3.12 -11.26
CA ILE A 140 0.81 -2.43 -12.07
C ILE A 140 1.09 -2.63 -13.56
N SER A 141 2.33 -2.39 -13.99
CA SER A 141 2.75 -2.58 -15.38
C SER A 141 2.53 -4.01 -15.86
N HIS A 142 2.89 -4.99 -15.03
CA HIS A 142 2.64 -6.40 -15.33
C HIS A 142 1.15 -6.76 -15.36
N CYS A 143 0.34 -6.21 -14.46
CA CYS A 143 -1.11 -6.45 -14.47
C CYS A 143 -1.79 -5.86 -15.70
N ILE A 144 -1.30 -4.72 -16.21
CA ILE A 144 -1.82 -4.12 -17.45
C ILE A 144 -1.59 -5.07 -18.65
N SER A 145 -0.45 -5.75 -18.70
CA SER A 145 -0.14 -6.68 -19.79
C SER A 145 -0.75 -8.07 -19.60
N ALA A 146 -0.69 -8.63 -18.39
CA ALA A 146 -1.18 -9.97 -18.07
C ALA A 146 -2.71 -10.06 -17.95
N LEU A 147 -3.37 -8.95 -17.59
CA LEU A 147 -4.82 -8.88 -17.37
C LEU A 147 -5.47 -7.78 -18.24
N PRO A 148 -5.50 -7.93 -19.58
CA PRO A 148 -5.88 -6.85 -20.51
C PRO A 148 -7.35 -6.41 -20.37
N SER A 149 -8.22 -7.29 -19.88
CA SER A 149 -9.65 -6.97 -19.65
C SER A 149 -9.92 -6.39 -18.26
N THR A 150 -8.92 -6.38 -17.37
CA THR A 150 -9.08 -5.97 -15.97
C THR A 150 -8.95 -4.46 -15.81
N ARG A 151 -9.86 -3.87 -15.02
CA ARG A 151 -9.73 -2.48 -14.61
C ARG A 151 -8.74 -2.35 -13.45
N ASN A 152 -7.60 -1.74 -13.71
CA ASN A 152 -6.59 -1.46 -12.70
C ASN A 152 -6.90 -0.15 -11.96
N ILE A 153 -6.80 -0.15 -10.62
CA ILE A 153 -7.10 0.99 -9.75
C ILE A 153 -5.94 1.17 -8.77
N ALA A 154 -5.37 2.36 -8.68
CA ALA A 154 -4.41 2.73 -7.65
C ALA A 154 -5.15 3.28 -6.41
N VAL A 155 -4.85 2.73 -5.24
CA VAL A 155 -5.39 3.14 -3.94
C VAL A 155 -4.23 3.62 -3.08
N PHE A 156 -4.32 4.85 -2.58
CA PHE A 156 -3.18 5.52 -1.97
C PHE A 156 -3.20 5.47 -0.44
N ASP A 157 -2.08 5.14 0.19
CA ASP A 157 -1.94 5.26 1.66
C ASP A 157 -2.07 6.72 2.14
N SER A 158 -1.88 7.70 1.26
CA SER A 158 -2.03 9.14 1.55
C SER A 158 -3.46 9.66 1.37
N GLU A 159 -4.37 8.90 0.76
CA GLU A 159 -5.70 9.38 0.39
C GLU A 159 -6.52 9.85 1.59
N PHE A 160 -6.57 9.06 2.67
CA PHE A 160 -7.32 9.39 3.88
C PHE A 160 -6.85 10.72 4.52
N HIS A 161 -5.56 11.04 4.36
CA HIS A 161 -4.91 12.21 4.90
C HIS A 161 -5.05 13.47 4.03
N ALA A 162 -5.69 13.36 2.85
CA ALA A 162 -5.97 14.51 1.99
C ALA A 162 -6.90 15.57 2.62
N SER A 163 -7.53 15.23 3.76
CA SER A 163 -8.38 16.11 4.56
C SER A 163 -7.63 16.93 5.61
N ILE A 164 -6.33 16.67 5.83
CA ILE A 164 -5.50 17.45 6.75
C ILE A 164 -5.49 18.93 6.31
N PRO A 165 -5.78 19.89 7.20
CA PRO A 165 -5.86 21.30 6.85
C PRO A 165 -4.48 21.88 6.53
N ALA A 166 -4.45 22.94 5.71
CA ALA A 166 -3.22 23.54 5.21
C ALA A 166 -2.23 23.91 6.34
N HIS A 167 -2.71 24.51 7.44
CA HIS A 167 -1.87 24.91 8.56
C HIS A 167 -1.20 23.75 9.32
N ILE A 168 -1.69 22.51 9.17
CA ILE A 168 -1.05 21.30 9.70
C ILE A 168 -0.16 20.65 8.64
N SER A 169 -0.59 20.69 7.37
CA SER A 169 0.15 20.03 6.31
C SER A 169 1.39 20.80 5.83
N THR A 170 1.45 22.11 6.09
CA THR A 170 2.51 23.00 5.61
C THR A 170 3.70 23.01 6.58
N TYR A 171 4.89 22.72 6.07
CA TYR A 171 6.13 22.90 6.82
C TYR A 171 6.54 24.38 6.90
N PRO A 172 7.10 24.86 8.03
CA PRO A 172 7.58 26.23 8.18
C PRO A 172 8.95 26.42 7.51
N ILE A 173 9.00 26.25 6.20
CA ILE A 173 10.18 26.42 5.33
C ILE A 173 9.85 27.41 4.20
N ASN A 174 10.83 27.71 3.34
CA ASN A 174 10.58 28.55 2.16
C ASN A 174 9.42 27.97 1.31
N GLN A 175 8.32 28.71 1.21
CA GLN A 175 7.09 28.23 0.61
C GLN A 175 7.15 28.12 -0.91
N GLU A 176 7.98 28.91 -1.58
CA GLU A 176 8.18 28.81 -3.03
C GLU A 176 8.87 27.50 -3.38
N ILE A 177 9.96 27.18 -2.65
CA ILE A 177 10.69 25.92 -2.78
C ILE A 177 9.77 24.75 -2.41
N ALA A 178 9.04 24.85 -1.29
CA ALA A 178 8.16 23.78 -0.83
C ALA A 178 7.07 23.44 -1.85
N LYS A 179 6.37 24.46 -2.37
CA LYS A 179 5.29 24.24 -3.36
C LYS A 179 5.82 23.68 -4.67
N LYS A 180 6.96 24.21 -5.18
CA LYS A 180 7.59 23.74 -6.42
C LYS A 180 7.95 22.26 -6.37
N ASN A 181 8.39 21.78 -5.20
CA ASN A 181 8.87 20.41 -5.02
C ASN A 181 7.89 19.52 -4.25
N GLY A 182 6.64 19.97 -4.01
CA GLY A 182 5.65 19.18 -3.28
C GLY A 182 6.02 18.84 -1.83
N LEU A 183 6.83 19.66 -1.16
CA LEU A 183 7.30 19.43 0.21
C LEU A 183 6.21 19.82 1.22
N ARG A 184 5.44 18.83 1.65
CA ARG A 184 4.36 18.97 2.64
C ARG A 184 4.17 17.66 3.39
N LYS A 185 3.43 17.71 4.49
CA LYS A 185 2.91 16.49 5.12
C LYS A 185 1.87 15.85 4.20
N TYR A 186 2.09 14.58 3.88
CA TYR A 186 1.15 13.71 3.17
C TYR A 186 0.48 12.73 4.13
N GLY A 187 1.29 12.05 4.97
CA GLY A 187 0.80 10.97 5.84
C GLY A 187 0.60 9.65 5.09
N PHE A 188 0.68 8.54 5.83
CA PHE A 188 0.56 7.18 5.29
C PHE A 188 -0.18 6.26 6.28
N HIS A 189 -0.42 5.01 5.86
CA HIS A 189 -1.35 4.07 6.50
C HIS A 189 -2.82 4.52 6.42
N GLY A 190 -3.15 5.42 5.49
CA GLY A 190 -4.50 5.97 5.32
C GLY A 190 -5.57 4.91 5.02
N ILE A 191 -5.23 3.85 4.26
CA ILE A 191 -6.15 2.72 4.02
C ILE A 191 -6.52 2.04 5.36
N SER A 192 -5.54 1.87 6.25
CA SER A 192 -5.77 1.29 7.58
C SER A 192 -6.60 2.23 8.46
N TYR A 193 -6.31 3.53 8.47
CA TYR A 193 -7.09 4.50 9.24
C TYR A 193 -8.52 4.65 8.74
N ALA A 194 -8.75 4.58 7.43
CA ALA A 194 -10.09 4.56 6.85
C ALA A 194 -10.87 3.32 7.33
N PHE A 195 -10.24 2.15 7.34
CA PHE A 195 -10.84 0.93 7.88
C PHE A 195 -11.14 1.06 9.38
N ILE A 196 -10.16 1.47 10.20
CA ILE A 196 -10.33 1.63 11.66
C ILE A 196 -11.47 2.61 11.97
N THR A 197 -11.52 3.75 11.27
CA THR A 197 -12.55 4.77 11.47
C THR A 197 -13.94 4.21 11.21
N ARG A 198 -14.14 3.50 10.08
CA ARG A 198 -15.41 2.86 9.75
C ARG A 198 -15.79 1.79 10.77
N SER A 199 -14.88 0.87 11.10
CA SER A 199 -15.14 -0.24 12.02
C SER A 199 -15.46 0.26 13.44
N VAL A 200 -14.78 1.30 13.91
CA VAL A 200 -15.07 1.91 15.21
C VAL A 200 -16.40 2.65 15.19
N ALA A 201 -16.73 3.37 14.12
CA ALA A 201 -18.03 4.03 13.98
C ALA A 201 -19.18 3.00 14.04
N GLU A 202 -19.07 1.90 13.29
CA GLU A 202 -20.03 0.79 13.29
C GLU A 202 -20.17 0.16 14.67
N PHE A 203 -19.05 -0.17 15.32
CA PHE A 203 -19.05 -0.74 16.68
C PHE A 203 -19.73 0.17 17.71
N LEU A 204 -19.55 1.48 17.58
CA LEU A 204 -20.16 2.47 18.46
C LEU A 204 -21.62 2.81 18.08
N GLY A 205 -22.16 2.25 17.00
CA GLY A 205 -23.49 2.58 16.48
C GLY A 205 -23.60 4.04 16.01
N LYS A 206 -22.50 4.64 15.54
CA LYS A 206 -22.42 6.03 15.09
C LYS A 206 -22.19 6.11 13.59
N LYS A 207 -22.55 7.25 13.00
CA LYS A 207 -22.10 7.61 11.66
C LYS A 207 -20.60 7.91 11.66
N GLU A 208 -19.92 7.65 10.54
CA GLU A 208 -18.48 7.94 10.42
C GLU A 208 -18.20 9.43 10.67
N GLU A 209 -19.06 10.33 10.18
CA GLU A 209 -18.93 11.78 10.32
C GLU A 209 -19.08 12.30 11.76
N GLU A 210 -19.57 11.46 12.67
CA GLU A 210 -19.75 11.78 14.09
C GLU A 210 -18.63 11.18 14.96
N THR A 211 -17.68 10.47 14.34
CA THR A 211 -16.62 9.75 15.05
C THR A 211 -15.35 10.60 15.17
N ASN A 212 -14.91 10.81 16.41
CA ASN A 212 -13.62 11.43 16.75
C ASN A 212 -12.78 10.41 17.52
N ILE A 213 -11.61 10.06 17.00
CA ILE A 213 -10.71 9.07 17.62
C ILE A 213 -9.25 9.46 17.43
N ILE A 214 -8.40 8.94 18.31
CA ILE A 214 -6.96 8.84 18.06
C ILE A 214 -6.68 7.38 17.80
N ALA A 215 -6.20 7.05 16.60
CA ALA A 215 -5.90 5.69 16.20
C ALA A 215 -4.38 5.52 16.08
N LEU A 216 -3.85 4.39 16.55
CA LEU A 216 -2.45 4.03 16.44
C LEU A 216 -2.34 2.78 15.56
N HIS A 217 -1.64 2.89 14.44
CA HIS A 217 -1.26 1.75 13.60
C HIS A 217 0.16 1.34 13.99
N LEU A 218 0.31 0.25 14.74
CA LEU A 218 1.59 -0.20 15.28
C LEU A 218 2.02 -1.52 14.62
N GLY A 219 3.01 -1.43 13.74
CA GLY A 219 3.62 -2.57 13.06
C GLY A 219 5.07 -2.28 12.70
N SER A 220 5.59 -2.90 11.64
CA SER A 220 6.96 -2.63 11.16
C SER A 220 7.16 -1.16 10.76
N GLY A 221 6.11 -0.53 10.24
CA GLY A 221 5.95 0.92 10.26
C GLY A 221 4.90 1.30 11.31
N ALA A 222 5.19 2.33 12.10
CA ALA A 222 4.27 2.81 13.14
C ALA A 222 3.80 4.24 12.84
N SER A 223 2.52 4.52 13.05
CA SER A 223 1.99 5.88 13.03
C SER A 223 0.83 6.07 14.00
N ALA A 224 0.53 7.32 14.30
CA ALA A 224 -0.68 7.74 15.00
C ALA A 224 -1.45 8.76 14.15
N CYS A 225 -2.78 8.69 14.16
CA CYS A 225 -3.67 9.61 13.44
C CYS A 225 -4.75 10.15 14.37
N ALA A 226 -4.89 11.47 14.41
CA ALA A 226 -6.06 12.14 14.97
C ALA A 226 -7.14 12.19 13.89
N VAL A 227 -8.27 11.56 14.16
CA VAL A 227 -9.46 11.56 13.30
C VAL A 227 -10.52 12.45 13.94
N LYS A 228 -11.02 13.41 13.17
CA LYS A 228 -12.06 14.35 13.57
C LYS A 228 -13.19 14.30 12.56
N LYS A 229 -14.41 14.01 13.02
CA LYS A 229 -15.62 13.87 12.20
C LYS A 229 -15.40 12.90 11.03
N GLY A 230 -14.83 11.73 11.32
CA GLY A 230 -14.54 10.68 10.34
C GLY A 230 -13.39 10.98 9.37
N LYS A 231 -12.72 12.13 9.49
CA LYS A 231 -11.67 12.57 8.58
C LYS A 231 -10.34 12.73 9.30
N SER A 232 -9.23 12.48 8.60
CA SER A 232 -7.91 12.74 9.15
C SER A 232 -7.73 14.23 9.44
N TRP A 233 -7.46 14.56 10.69
CA TRP A 233 -7.14 15.92 11.12
C TRP A 233 -5.63 16.14 11.18
N ASP A 234 -4.90 15.18 11.74
CA ASP A 234 -3.44 15.17 11.76
C ASP A 234 -2.93 13.72 11.82
N THR A 235 -1.68 13.50 11.42
CA THR A 235 -0.99 12.21 11.48
C THR A 235 0.48 12.40 11.80
N SER A 236 1.07 11.43 12.49
CA SER A 236 2.46 11.48 12.91
C SER A 236 3.44 11.43 11.72
N MET A 237 3.07 10.72 10.65
CA MET A 237 3.89 10.63 9.44
C MET A 237 3.85 11.93 8.63
N GLY A 238 4.95 12.22 7.95
CA GLY A 238 5.22 13.51 7.32
C GLY A 238 5.14 13.47 5.80
N LEU A 239 6.14 14.09 5.16
CA LEU A 239 6.46 13.95 3.74
C LEU A 239 6.71 12.48 3.37
N THR A 240 7.39 11.74 4.25
CA THR A 240 7.71 10.33 4.08
C THR A 240 7.26 9.51 5.29
N PRO A 241 7.21 8.16 5.18
CA PRO A 241 6.91 7.28 6.31
C PRO A 241 7.99 7.24 7.42
N LEU A 242 9.03 8.07 7.34
CA LEU A 242 10.10 8.17 8.35
C LEU A 242 9.68 9.00 9.56
N ALA A 243 8.96 10.09 9.36
CA ALA A 243 8.61 11.02 10.44
C ALA A 243 7.58 10.40 11.41
N GLY A 244 7.62 10.84 12.67
CA GLY A 244 6.67 10.44 13.70
C GLY A 244 7.22 9.36 14.63
N LEU A 245 6.48 8.26 14.76
CA LEU A 245 6.82 7.17 15.67
C LEU A 245 8.00 6.34 15.13
N PRO A 246 8.84 5.76 16.02
CA PRO A 246 9.84 4.79 15.59
C PRO A 246 9.17 3.54 15.00
N GLY A 247 9.75 3.00 13.93
CA GLY A 247 9.36 1.72 13.34
C GLY A 247 10.39 0.62 13.67
N ALA A 248 10.25 -0.54 13.03
CA ALA A 248 11.21 -1.65 13.22
C ALA A 248 12.64 -1.29 12.76
N THR A 249 12.76 -0.55 11.66
CA THR A 249 14.04 -0.15 11.05
C THR A 249 14.09 1.33 10.68
N ARG A 250 13.12 2.11 11.15
CA ARG A 250 13.00 3.55 10.90
C ARG A 250 13.11 4.28 12.23
N SER A 251 13.89 5.35 12.26
CA SER A 251 14.16 6.11 13.49
C SER A 251 12.95 6.85 14.05
N GLY A 252 12.00 7.25 13.21
CA GLY A 252 10.98 8.22 13.59
C GLY A 252 11.50 9.65 13.52
N SER A 253 10.92 10.54 14.32
CA SER A 253 11.35 11.93 14.41
C SER A 253 12.75 12.09 15.03
N LEU A 254 13.62 12.86 14.36
CA LEU A 254 14.97 13.22 14.81
C LEU A 254 15.21 14.73 14.58
N ASP A 255 16.15 15.35 15.30
CA ASP A 255 16.59 16.72 14.98
C ASP A 255 17.33 16.71 13.61
N PRO A 256 16.84 17.45 12.59
CA PRO A 256 17.48 17.50 11.28
C PRO A 256 18.95 17.91 11.31
N ARG A 257 19.39 18.67 12.32
CA ARG A 257 20.80 19.08 12.47
C ARG A 257 21.74 17.93 12.78
N TYR A 258 21.26 16.78 13.26
CA TYR A 258 22.12 15.61 13.44
C TYR A 258 22.46 14.90 12.12
N VAL A 259 21.68 15.12 11.06
CA VAL A 259 21.87 14.43 9.76
C VAL A 259 23.03 15.02 8.96
N PHE A 260 23.19 16.35 8.97
CA PHE A 260 24.21 17.05 8.17
C PHE A 260 25.68 16.82 8.60
N PRO A 261 26.06 16.90 9.90
CA PRO A 261 27.45 16.74 10.32
C PRO A 261 27.91 15.27 10.31
N PHE A 262 26.97 14.32 10.27
CA PHE A 262 27.29 12.90 10.24
C PHE A 262 26.54 12.22 9.09
N PRO A 263 26.99 12.41 7.83
CA PRO A 263 26.33 11.81 6.67
C PRO A 263 26.27 10.28 6.74
N PHE A 264 27.22 9.64 7.44
CA PHE A 264 27.16 8.20 7.68
C PHE A 264 25.97 7.77 8.54
N LEU A 265 25.37 8.67 9.35
CA LEU A 265 24.16 8.33 10.10
C LEU A 265 22.95 8.13 9.17
N LEU A 266 22.98 8.63 7.92
CA LEU A 266 21.93 8.33 6.94
C LEU A 266 21.79 6.82 6.72
N THR A 267 22.88 6.05 6.77
CA THR A 267 22.81 4.58 6.61
C THR A 267 22.22 3.88 7.84
N LEU A 268 22.33 4.48 9.03
CA LEU A 268 21.71 3.98 10.27
C LEU A 268 20.21 4.26 10.33
N PHE A 269 19.74 5.35 9.70
CA PHE A 269 18.33 5.76 9.73
C PHE A 269 17.54 5.34 8.48
N LEU A 270 18.25 5.08 7.38
CA LEU A 270 17.71 4.59 6.11
C LEU A 270 18.57 3.39 5.68
N PRO A 271 18.23 2.16 6.11
CA PRO A 271 19.05 0.97 5.86
C PRO A 271 19.34 0.69 4.37
N THR A 272 18.58 1.31 3.47
CA THR A 272 18.68 1.17 2.01
C THR A 272 19.30 2.39 1.34
N TYR A 273 19.80 3.39 2.09
CA TYR A 273 20.51 4.53 1.52
C TYR A 273 21.96 4.14 1.27
N HIS A 274 22.29 3.89 0.01
CA HIS A 274 23.67 3.84 -0.44
C HIS A 274 24.04 5.24 -0.94
N PRO A 275 25.00 5.94 -0.30
CA PRO A 275 25.50 7.19 -0.87
C PRO A 275 26.10 6.93 -2.27
N PRO A 276 26.01 7.90 -3.19
CA PRO A 276 26.74 7.84 -4.46
C PRO A 276 28.26 7.80 -4.26
#